data_AF-A0A973EYZ3-F1
#
_entry.id   AF-A0A973EYZ3-F1
#
_cell.length_a   1.000
_cell.length_b   1.000
_cell.length_c   1.000
_cell.angle_alpha   90.00
_cell.angle_beta   90.00
_cell.angle_gamma   90.00
#
_symmetry.space_group_name_H-M   'P 1'
#
loop_
_entity.id
_entity.type
_entity.pdbx_description
1 polymer ?
#
loop_
_entity_poly.entity_id
_entity_poly.type
_entity_poly.pdbx_seq_one_letter_code
_entity_poly.pdbx_strand_id
1 'polypeptide(L)'
;MIHLRFPDHHEFSPKDILDIITSFNNLKTSLKYIVTTEKDAVRLAELKGFPEEIMQSAFYVPVSIEFLYDGDKKFNKLIKDYVGKDK
;
A
#
# COMPACT_ATOMS: atom_id res chain seq x y z
N MET A 1 14.35 12.45 -7.22
CA MET A 1 13.03 11.91 -6.83
C MET A 1 12.08 12.17 -7.97
N ILE A 2 11.41 11.13 -8.48
CA ILE A 2 10.35 11.23 -9.49
C ILE A 2 9.05 10.88 -8.77
N HIS A 3 7.99 11.65 -8.99
CA HIS A 3 6.69 11.39 -8.39
C HIS A 3 5.67 11.13 -9.50
N LEU A 4 5.06 9.94 -9.48
CA LEU A 4 3.96 9.55 -10.36
C LEU A 4 2.67 9.69 -9.57
N ARG A 5 1.78 10.59 -10.01
CA ARG A 5 0.57 10.92 -9.28
C ARG A 5 -0.63 10.19 -9.89
N PHE A 6 -1.34 9.47 -9.04
CA PHE A 6 -2.59 8.78 -9.39
C PHE A 6 -3.74 9.35 -8.55
N PRO A 7 -4.98 9.37 -9.07
CA PRO A 7 -6.15 9.77 -8.29
C PRO A 7 -6.46 8.77 -7.18
N ASP A 8 -7.31 9.16 -6.23
CA ASP A 8 -7.82 8.19 -5.26
C ASP A 8 -8.65 7.12 -5.97
N HIS A 9 -8.64 5.90 -5.43
CA HIS A 9 -9.27 4.72 -6.04
C HIS A 9 -8.80 4.40 -7.48
N HIS A 10 -7.59 4.83 -7.86
CA HIS A 10 -7.03 4.49 -9.17
C HIS A 10 -6.92 2.98 -9.37
N GLU A 11 -7.48 2.48 -10.48
CA GLU A 11 -7.23 1.14 -11.00
C GLU A 11 -6.04 1.22 -11.96
N PHE A 12 -4.95 0.55 -11.59
CA PHE A 12 -3.74 0.55 -12.39
C PHE A 12 -3.97 -0.20 -13.71
N SER A 13 -3.76 0.50 -14.82
CA SER A 13 -3.80 -0.06 -16.15
C SER A 13 -2.43 -0.63 -16.57
N PRO A 14 -2.36 -1.47 -17.60
CA PRO A 14 -1.07 -1.91 -18.17
C PRO A 14 -0.19 -0.74 -18.62
N LYS A 15 -0.79 0.38 -19.04
CA LYS A 15 -0.06 1.60 -19.40
C LYS A 15 0.61 2.23 -18.18
N ASP A 16 -0.09 2.31 -17.05
CA ASP A 16 0.48 2.86 -15.82
C ASP A 16 1.68 2.04 -15.34
N ILE A 17 1.60 0.70 -15.45
CA ILE A 17 2.72 -0.19 -15.15
C ILE A 17 3.92 0.14 -16.05
N LEU A 18 3.69 0.30 -17.35
CA LEU A 18 4.74 0.66 -18.30
C LEU A 18 5.38 2.01 -17.95
N ASP A 19 4.57 3.00 -17.55
CA ASP A 19 5.04 4.33 -17.16
C ASP A 19 5.87 4.27 -15.86
N ILE A 20 5.48 3.43 -14.89
CA ILE A 20 6.24 3.16 -13.66
C ILE A 20 7.60 2.52 -13.99
N ILE A 21 7.61 1.45 -14.78
CA ILE A 21 8.82 0.73 -15.18
C ILE A 21 9.77 1.65 -15.95
N THR A 22 9.24 2.41 -16.90
CA THR A 22 10.01 3.37 -17.70
C THR A 22 10.63 4.44 -16.81
N SER A 23 9.86 4.98 -15.86
CA SER A 23 10.35 5.97 -14.89
C SER A 23 11.45 5.40 -14.00
N PHE A 24 11.30 4.17 -13.52
CA PHE A 24 12.31 3.48 -12.73
C PHE A 24 13.62 3.25 -13.53
N ASN A 25 13.51 2.75 -14.76
CA ASN A 25 14.66 2.47 -15.61
C ASN A 25 15.42 3.74 -16.00
N ASN A 26 14.73 4.85 -16.22
CA ASN A 26 15.32 6.14 -16.59
C ASN A 26 16.10 6.84 -15.46
N LEU A 27 15.98 6.38 -14.20
CA LEU A 27 16.79 6.91 -13.10
C LEU A 27 18.29 6.63 -13.36
N LYS A 28 19.11 7.69 -13.38
CA LYS A 28 20.57 7.62 -13.57
C LYS A 28 21.30 7.34 -12.25
N THR A 29 20.94 6.26 -11.56
CA THR A 29 21.54 5.81 -10.30
C THR A 29 21.55 4.29 -10.25
N SER A 30 22.56 3.70 -9.60
CA SER A 30 22.62 2.26 -9.38
C SER A 30 21.63 1.78 -8.30
N LEU A 31 21.31 2.66 -7.34
CA LEU A 31 20.36 2.37 -6.26
C LEU A 31 19.04 3.09 -6.54
N LYS A 32 17.97 2.31 -6.71
CA LYS A 32 16.64 2.78 -7.10
C LYS A 32 15.59 2.13 -6.23
N TYR A 33 14.60 2.90 -5.80
CA TYR A 33 13.49 2.41 -5.00
C TYR A 33 12.18 2.99 -5.51
N ILE A 34 11.12 2.19 -5.41
CA ILE A 34 9.74 2.64 -5.53
C ILE A 34 9.18 2.70 -4.11
N VAL A 35 8.58 3.82 -3.75
CA VAL A 35 7.89 3.98 -2.46
C VAL A 35 6.45 4.37 -2.73
N THR A 36 5.51 3.66 -2.13
CA THR A 36 4.07 3.88 -2.30
C THR A 36 3.30 3.71 -0.98
N THR A 37 1.98 3.83 -1.02
CA THR A 37 1.11 3.52 0.13
C THR A 37 0.80 2.02 0.18
N GLU A 38 0.46 1.49 1.35
CA GLU A 38 0.04 0.08 1.49
C GLU A 38 -1.13 -0.27 0.56
N LYS A 39 -2.11 0.63 0.45
CA LYS A 39 -3.28 0.47 -0.42
C LYS A 39 -2.90 0.25 -1.88
N ASP A 40 -1.98 1.06 -2.39
CA ASP A 40 -1.56 0.97 -3.80
C ASP A 40 -0.58 -0.20 -4.03
N ALA A 41 0.20 -0.57 -3.02
CA ALA A 41 1.03 -1.77 -3.07
C ALA A 41 0.19 -3.05 -3.24
N VAL A 42 -0.92 -3.18 -2.52
CA VAL A 42 -1.86 -4.31 -2.68
C VAL A 42 -2.38 -4.37 -4.12
N ARG A 43 -2.83 -3.24 -4.68
CA ARG A 43 -3.35 -3.18 -6.07
C ARG A 43 -2.29 -3.52 -7.11
N LEU A 44 -1.05 -3.05 -6.92
CA LEU A 44 0.06 -3.37 -7.81
C LEU A 44 0.44 -4.85 -7.75
N ALA A 45 0.37 -5.47 -6.57
CA ALA A 45 0.70 -6.88 -6.39
C ALA A 45 -0.33 -7.84 -7.04
N GLU A 46 -1.59 -7.41 -7.19
CA GLU A 46 -2.64 -8.19 -7.86
C GLU A 46 -2.50 -8.18 -9.40
N LEU A 47 -1.73 -7.24 -9.95
CA LEU A 47 -1.58 -7.09 -11.39
C LEU A 47 -0.53 -8.02 -11.97
N LYS A 48 -0.93 -8.74 -13.03
CA LYS A 48 0.00 -9.55 -13.83
C LYS A 48 0.87 -8.64 -14.70
N GLY A 49 2.18 -8.91 -14.73
CA GLY A 49 3.11 -8.27 -15.67
C GLY A 49 4.05 -7.23 -15.08
N PHE A 50 4.02 -7.00 -13.77
CA PHE A 50 5.06 -6.22 -13.12
C PHE A 50 6.35 -7.06 -12.98
N PRO A 51 7.52 -6.60 -13.46
CA PRO A 51 8.77 -7.36 -13.37
C PRO A 51 9.18 -7.61 -11.92
N GLU A 52 9.46 -8.87 -11.58
CA GLU A 52 9.83 -9.28 -10.22
C GLU A 52 11.09 -8.54 -9.71
N GLU A 53 12.06 -8.30 -10.59
CA GLU A 53 13.29 -7.55 -10.27
C GLU A 53 13.00 -6.11 -9.79
N ILE A 54 11.99 -5.46 -10.38
CA ILE A 54 11.59 -4.10 -9.96
C ILE A 54 10.75 -4.19 -8.68
N MET A 55 9.91 -5.21 -8.52
CA MET A 55 9.13 -5.44 -7.29
C MET A 55 10.03 -5.61 -6.05
N GLN A 56 11.21 -6.24 -6.19
CA GLN A 56 12.18 -6.36 -5.10
C GLN A 56 12.71 -4.99 -4.61
N SER A 57 12.56 -3.95 -5.43
CA SER A 57 12.92 -2.57 -5.10
C SER A 57 11.72 -1.71 -4.69
N ALA A 58 10.52 -2.30 -4.55
CA ALA A 58 9.29 -1.61 -4.20
C ALA A 58 8.95 -1.79 -2.71
N PHE A 59 8.65 -0.67 -2.06
CA PHE A 59 8.31 -0.60 -0.65
C PHE A 59 7.03 0.22 -0.45
N TYR A 60 6.33 -0.04 0.63
CA TYR A 60 5.26 0.82 1.09
C TYR A 60 5.55 1.35 2.49
N VAL A 61 4.98 2.51 2.81
CA VAL A 61 5.03 3.06 4.16
C VAL A 61 3.86 2.47 4.96
N PRO A 62 4.11 1.62 5.98
CA PRO A 62 3.04 1.04 6.78
C PRO A 62 2.40 2.12 7.66
N VAL A 63 1.08 2.03 7.84
CA VAL A 63 0.34 2.86 8.79
C VAL A 63 -0.27 1.96 9.85
N SER A 64 -0.05 2.29 11.12
CA SER A 64 -0.65 1.58 12.25
C SER A 64 -1.64 2.49 12.97
N ILE A 65 -2.67 1.88 13.55
CA ILE A 65 -3.66 2.57 14.37
C ILE A 65 -3.46 2.11 15.81
N GLU A 66 -3.37 3.06 16.72
CA GLU A 66 -3.30 2.80 18.16
C GLU A 66 -4.44 3.52 18.87
N PHE A 67 -5.10 2.83 19.80
CA PHE A 67 -6.05 3.46 20.70
C PHE A 67 -5.29 4.07 21.87
N LEU A 68 -5.49 5.37 22.09
CA LEU A 68 -4.92 6.06 23.25
C LEU A 68 -5.61 5.63 24.55
N TYR A 69 -4.89 5.73 25.67
CA TYR A 69 -5.42 5.58 27.05
C TYR A 69 -6.20 4.28 27.31
N ASP A 70 -5.62 3.12 26.96
CA ASP A 70 -6.29 1.81 27.05
C ASP A 70 -7.65 1.75 26.31
N GLY A 71 -7.82 2.59 25.28
CA GLY A 71 -9.07 2.69 24.52
C GLY A 71 -9.38 1.39 23.77
N ASP A 72 -8.37 0.60 23.44
CA ASP A 72 -8.47 -0.73 22.84
C ASP A 72 -9.26 -1.67 23.75
N LYS A 73 -8.95 -1.70 25.05
CA LYS A 73 -9.64 -2.55 26.04
C LYS A 73 -11.11 -2.14 26.16
N LYS A 74 -11.39 -0.83 26.19
CA LYS A 74 -12.76 -0.30 26.28
C LYS A 74 -13.56 -0.62 25.03
N PHE A 75 -13.00 -0.39 23.86
CA PHE A 75 -13.62 -0.70 22.57
C PHE A 75 -13.90 -2.20 22.45
N ASN A 76 -12.90 -3.05 22.71
CA ASN A 76 -13.04 -4.50 22.66
C ASN A 76 -14.09 -5.02 23.63
N LYS A 77 -14.16 -4.45 24.85
CA LYS A 77 -15.21 -4.79 25.82
C LYS A 77 -16.59 -4.43 25.29
N LEU A 78 -16.78 -3.22 24.76
CA LEU A 78 -18.06 -2.78 24.19
C LEU A 78 -18.55 -3.73 23.10
N ILE A 79 -17.68 -4.09 22.15
CA ILE A 79 -18.04 -5.00 21.04
C ILE A 79 -18.39 -6.40 21.58
N LYS A 80 -17.59 -6.94 22.50
CA LYS A 80 -17.85 -8.28 23.09
C LYS A 80 -19.15 -8.32 23.90
N ASP A 81 -19.41 -7.29 24.70
CA ASP A 81 -20.62 -7.18 25.52
C ASP A 81 -21.88 -7.03 24.64
N TYR A 82 -21.78 -6.37 23.49
CA TYR A 82 -22.88 -6.27 22.53
C TYR A 82 -23.15 -7.62 21.85
N VAL A 83 -22.12 -8.23 21.22
CA VAL A 83 -22.27 -9.50 20.48
C VAL A 83 -22.64 -10.67 21.41
N GLY A 84 -22.17 -10.65 22.66
CA GLY A 84 -22.47 -11.69 23.65
C GLY A 84 -23.88 -11.62 24.26
N LYS A 85 -24.64 -10.54 24.05
CA LYS A 85 -25.98 -10.34 24.61
C LYS A 85 -27.13 -10.82 23.72
N ASP A 86 -26.88 -11.14 22.46
CA ASP A 86 -27.88 -11.71 21.54
C ASP A 86 -27.92 -13.25 21.60
N LYS A 87 -27.81 -13.83 22.80
CA LYS A 87 -27.95 -15.27 23.06
C LYS A 87 -28.97 -15.56 24.15
#